data_AF-A0A836SV52-F1
#
_entry.id   AF-A0A836SV52-F1
#
_cell.length_a   1.000
_cell.length_b   1.000
_cell.length_c   1.000
_cell.angle_alpha   90.00
_cell.angle_beta   90.00
_cell.angle_gamma   90.00
#
_symmetry.space_group_name_H-M   'P 1'
#
loop_
_entity.id
_entity.type
_entity.pdbx_description
1 polymer ?
#
loop_
_entity_poly.entity_id
_entity_poly.type
_entity_poly.pdbx_seq_one_letter_code
_entity_poly.pdbx_strand_id
1 'polypeptide(L)'
;MFQVKTSFIRYWEEEFKQIKPKKANNGDRLFTQKDIDYFHIIFHLVKEKGMTLQGAKNYINSKEEEDFEKLEMISTLKKTKAFLQGIKDAIEKKNNKG
;
A
#
# COMPACT_ATOMS: atom_id res chain seq x y z
N MET A 1 10.01 -2.01 2.33
CA MET A 1 8.57 -1.77 2.15
C MET A 1 8.30 -0.31 1.80
N PHE A 2 8.43 0.66 2.71
CA PHE A 2 8.07 2.07 2.45
C PHE A 2 9.24 3.05 2.31
N GLN A 3 10.48 2.68 2.67
CA GLN A 3 11.66 3.56 2.62
C GLN A 3 11.47 4.95 3.29
N VAL A 4 10.57 5.04 4.29
CA VAL A 4 10.36 6.25 5.11
C VAL A 4 10.93 6.04 6.51
N LYS A 5 11.21 7.14 7.22
CA LYS A 5 11.63 7.08 8.63
C LYS A 5 10.49 6.50 9.49
N THR A 6 10.85 5.77 10.55
CA THR A 6 9.89 5.23 11.53
C THR A 6 8.98 6.30 12.14
N SER A 7 9.47 7.54 12.29
CA SER A 7 8.66 8.67 12.78
C SER A 7 7.47 8.99 11.87
N PHE A 8 7.59 8.78 10.55
CA PHE A 8 6.47 8.96 9.63
C PHE A 8 5.40 7.91 9.82
N ILE A 9 5.80 6.65 10.07
CA ILE A 9 4.84 5.56 10.31
C ILE A 9 4.04 5.84 11.59
N ARG A 10 4.72 6.29 12.67
CA ARG A 10 4.07 6.68 13.93
C ARG A 10 3.12 7.88 13.73
N TYR A 11 3.56 8.87 12.96
CA TYR A 11 2.73 10.02 12.66
C TYR A 11 1.49 9.64 11.84
N TRP A 12 1.62 8.74 10.88
CA TRP A 12 0.47 8.23 10.12
C TRP A 12 -0.47 7.38 10.97
N GLU A 13 0.04 6.57 11.89
CA GLU A 13 -0.82 5.90 12.89
C GLU A 13 -1.65 6.90 13.71
N GLU A 14 -1.07 8.03 14.12
CA GLU A 14 -1.79 9.06 14.88
C GLU A 14 -2.83 9.80 14.03
N GLU A 15 -2.52 10.03 12.75
CA GLU A 15 -3.37 10.82 11.86
C GLU A 15 -4.55 10.05 11.24
N PHE A 16 -4.42 8.73 11.04
CA PHE A 16 -5.40 7.94 10.30
C PHE A 16 -6.10 6.94 11.23
N LYS A 17 -7.38 7.20 11.53
CA LYS A 17 -8.22 6.38 12.42
C LYS A 17 -8.36 4.91 11.97
N GLN A 18 -8.08 4.63 10.70
CA GLN A 18 -8.13 3.30 10.11
C GLN A 18 -6.94 2.42 10.55
N ILE A 19 -5.84 3.05 10.95
CA ILE A 19 -4.64 2.36 11.45
C ILE A 19 -4.78 2.22 12.96
N LYS A 20 -4.89 0.98 13.44
CA LYS A 20 -5.13 0.68 14.86
C LYS A 20 -4.22 -0.45 15.34
N PRO A 21 -2.90 -0.22 15.44
CA PRO A 21 -1.98 -1.24 15.91
C PRO A 21 -2.31 -1.62 17.36
N LYS A 22 -2.16 -2.91 17.67
CA LYS A 22 -2.16 -3.36 19.05
C LYS A 22 -0.83 -2.99 19.69
N LYS A 23 -0.87 -2.33 20.85
CA LYS A 23 0.33 -2.07 21.65
C LYS A 23 0.66 -3.31 22.48
N ALA A 24 1.88 -3.80 22.34
CA ALA A 24 2.41 -4.87 23.20
C ALA A 24 2.85 -4.30 24.55
N ASN A 25 3.01 -5.18 25.55
CA ASN A 25 3.35 -4.78 26.93
C ASN A 25 4.71 -4.05 27.04
N ASN A 26 5.60 -4.26 26.07
CA ASN A 26 6.91 -3.60 25.97
C ASN A 26 6.88 -2.26 25.19
N GLY A 27 5.71 -1.84 24.70
CA GLY A 27 5.55 -0.61 23.92
C GLY A 27 5.68 -0.76 22.40
N ASP A 28 5.95 -1.97 21.89
CA ASP A 28 5.99 -2.22 20.46
C ASP A 28 4.59 -2.18 19.83
N ARG A 29 4.54 -1.78 18.56
CA ARG A 29 3.32 -1.71 17.76
C ARG A 29 3.22 -2.93 16.88
N LEU A 30 2.13 -3.68 17.04
CA LEU A 30 1.79 -4.82 16.21
C LEU A 30 0.73 -4.37 15.20
N PHE A 31 1.18 -4.21 13.95
CA PHE A 31 0.32 -3.84 12.82
C PHE A 31 -0.28 -5.10 12.19
N THR A 32 -1.57 -5.05 11.91
CA THR A 32 -2.30 -6.05 11.12
C THR A 32 -2.03 -5.86 9.63
N GLN A 33 -2.39 -6.85 8.81
CA GLN A 33 -2.28 -6.70 7.35
C GLN A 33 -3.09 -5.48 6.86
N LYS A 34 -4.30 -5.27 7.40
CA LYS A 34 -5.14 -4.09 7.08
C LYS A 34 -4.44 -2.77 7.38
N ASP A 35 -3.70 -2.68 8.49
CA ASP A 35 -2.91 -1.48 8.82
C ASP A 35 -1.80 -1.24 7.77
N ILE A 36 -1.14 -2.31 7.35
CA ILE A 36 -0.10 -2.29 6.32
C ILE A 36 -0.66 -1.84 4.96
N ASP A 37 -1.86 -2.29 4.61
CA ASP A 37 -2.57 -1.93 3.38
C ASP A 37 -2.89 -0.41 3.39
N TYR A 38 -3.37 0.12 4.52
CA TYR A 38 -3.54 1.57 4.69
C TYR A 38 -2.22 2.34 4.59
N PHE A 39 -1.11 1.83 5.13
CA PHE A 39 0.20 2.46 4.94
C PHE A 39 0.62 2.50 3.46
N HIS A 40 0.32 1.47 2.68
CA HIS A 40 0.53 1.48 1.22
C HIS A 40 -0.27 2.57 0.52
N ILE A 41 -1.54 2.72 0.88
CA ILE A 41 -2.40 3.75 0.31
C ILE A 41 -1.86 5.14 0.67
N ILE A 42 -1.56 5.39 1.94
CA ILE A 42 -1.03 6.68 2.41
C ILE A 42 0.29 6.99 1.72
N PHE A 43 1.19 6.01 1.61
CA PHE A 43 2.46 6.17 0.91
C PHE A 43 2.24 6.54 -0.56
N HIS A 44 1.37 5.83 -1.27
CA HIS A 44 1.07 6.13 -2.67
C HIS A 44 0.51 7.55 -2.84
N LEU A 45 -0.46 7.95 -2.01
CA LEU A 45 -1.08 9.27 -2.10
C LEU A 45 -0.10 10.40 -1.80
N VAL A 46 0.73 10.25 -0.76
CA VAL A 46 1.61 11.33 -0.28
C VAL A 46 2.96 11.35 -0.99
N LYS A 47 3.59 10.19 -1.23
CA LYS A 47 4.94 10.10 -1.78
C LYS A 47 4.96 9.98 -3.30
N GLU A 48 4.02 9.24 -3.88
CA GLU A 48 4.01 9.01 -5.34
C GLU A 48 3.13 10.04 -6.05
N LYS A 49 1.98 10.41 -5.47
CA LYS A 49 1.05 11.41 -6.03
C LYS A 49 1.24 12.84 -5.51
N GLY A 50 2.08 13.05 -4.51
CA GLY A 50 2.37 14.38 -3.96
C GLY A 50 1.21 15.05 -3.22
N MET A 51 0.21 14.29 -2.75
CA MET A 51 -0.88 14.86 -1.96
C MET A 51 -0.39 15.29 -0.57
N THR A 52 -1.04 16.31 -0.01
CA THR A 52 -0.86 16.63 1.42
C THR A 52 -1.46 15.53 2.29
N LEU A 53 -0.97 15.41 3.53
CA LEU A 53 -1.49 14.40 4.46
C LEU A 53 -2.98 14.60 4.74
N GLN A 54 -3.43 15.85 4.86
CA GLN A 54 -4.85 16.18 5.01
C GLN A 54 -5.67 15.78 3.78
N GLY A 55 -5.14 16.00 2.57
CA GLY A 55 -5.78 15.55 1.33
C GLY A 55 -5.92 14.03 1.27
N ALA A 56 -4.87 13.30 1.66
CA ALA A 56 -4.91 11.84 1.74
C ALA A 56 -5.91 11.34 2.81
N LYS A 57 -5.97 12.01 3.97
CA LYS A 57 -6.94 11.73 5.05
C LYS A 57 -8.37 11.94 4.59
N ASN A 58 -8.65 13.04 3.90
CA ASN A 58 -9.97 13.32 3.34
C ASN A 58 -10.36 12.27 2.30
N TYR A 59 -9.43 11.92 1.38
CA TYR A 59 -9.63 10.88 0.38
C TYR A 59 -9.94 9.52 1.01
N ILE A 60 -9.21 9.17 2.07
CA ILE A 60 -9.40 7.89 2.76
C ILE A 60 -10.74 7.86 3.50
N ASN A 61 -11.14 8.96 4.13
CA ASN A 61 -12.39 9.06 4.87
C ASN A 61 -13.63 9.18 3.98
N SER A 62 -13.50 9.68 2.74
CA SER A 62 -14.61 9.85 1.81
C SER A 62 -15.02 8.58 1.07
N LYS A 63 -14.23 7.50 1.21
CA LYS A 63 -14.49 6.23 0.54
C LYS A 63 -14.98 5.20 1.54
N GLU A 64 -15.90 4.36 1.11
CA GLU A 64 -16.35 3.22 1.90
C GLU A 64 -15.26 2.14 1.95
N GLU A 65 -15.23 1.32 3.00
CA GLU A 65 -14.23 0.25 3.14
C GLU A 65 -14.24 -0.70 1.93
N GLU A 66 -15.42 -0.95 1.35
CA GLU A 66 -15.59 -1.81 0.17
C GLU A 66 -14.88 -1.26 -1.08
N ASP A 67 -14.74 0.07 -1.21
CA ASP A 67 -13.99 0.68 -2.31
C ASP A 67 -12.49 0.44 -2.18
N PHE A 68 -11.97 0.30 -0.96
CA PHE A 68 -10.56 0.00 -0.72
C PHE A 68 -10.23 -1.44 -1.08
N GLU A 69 -11.08 -2.39 -0.70
CA GLU A 69 -10.91 -3.81 -1.06
C GLU A 69 -10.91 -3.99 -2.59
N LYS A 70 -11.80 -3.28 -3.31
CA LYS A 70 -11.81 -3.28 -4.77
C LYS A 70 -10.50 -2.70 -5.35
N LEU A 71 -9.99 -1.60 -4.79
CA LEU A 71 -8.72 -1.01 -5.24
C LEU A 71 -7.52 -1.91 -4.98
N GLU A 72 -7.47 -2.57 -3.83
CA GLU A 72 -6.47 -3.58 -3.47
C GLU A 72 -6.49 -4.77 -4.43
N MET A 73 -7.69 -5.28 -4.73
CA MET A 73 -7.88 -6.38 -5.68
C MET A 73 -7.40 -5.99 -7.07
N ILE A 74 -7.74 -4.80 -7.55
CA ILE A 74 -7.27 -4.28 -8.84
C ILE A 74 -5.74 -4.14 -8.86
N SER A 75 -5.14 -3.64 -7.77
CA SER A 75 -3.68 -3.52 -7.65
C SER A 75 -2.99 -4.89 -7.75
N THR A 76 -3.52 -5.88 -7.04
CA THR A 76 -3.04 -7.27 -7.07
C THR A 76 -3.14 -7.85 -8.48
N LEU A 77 -4.30 -7.70 -9.13
CA LEU A 77 -4.51 -8.16 -10.51
C LEU A 77 -3.54 -7.50 -11.50
N LYS A 78 -3.25 -6.20 -11.34
CA LYS A 78 -2.26 -5.49 -12.16
C LYS A 78 -0.86 -6.05 -11.97
N LYS A 79 -0.43 -6.30 -10.73
CA LYS A 79 0.88 -6.89 -10.42
C LYS A 79 1.00 -8.31 -10.99
N THR A 80 -0.02 -9.14 -10.81
CA THR A 80 -0.06 -10.51 -11.38
C THR A 80 0.03 -10.47 -12.90
N LYS A 81 -0.74 -9.58 -13.56
CA LYS A 81 -0.65 -9.39 -15.01
C LYS A 81 0.75 -8.99 -15.45
N ALA A 82 1.38 -8.00 -14.78
CA ALA A 82 2.71 -7.54 -15.12
C ALA A 82 3.77 -8.65 -14.96
N PHE A 83 3.65 -9.46 -13.91
CA PHE A 83 4.51 -10.61 -13.70
C PHE A 83 4.38 -11.67 -14.80
N LEU A 84 3.15 -12.07 -15.13
CA LEU A 84 2.88 -13.03 -16.20
C LEU A 84 3.33 -12.52 -17.57
N GLN A 85 3.17 -11.22 -17.84
CA GLN A 85 3.68 -10.59 -19.05
C GLN A 85 5.21 -10.69 -19.11
N GLY A 86 5.91 -10.44 -18.01
CA GLY A 86 7.37 -10.59 -17.94
C GLY A 86 7.84 -12.02 -18.23
N ILE A 87 7.11 -13.04 -17.75
CA ILE A 87 7.40 -14.45 -18.08
C ILE A 87 7.19 -14.70 -19.57
N LYS A 88 6.07 -14.25 -20.14
CA LYS A 88 5.78 -14.40 -21.57
C LYS A 88 6.90 -13.79 -22.43
N ASP A 89 7.28 -12.55 -22.14
CA ASP A 89 8.32 -11.84 -22.89
C ASP A 89 9.68 -12.55 -22.79
N ALA A 90 10.00 -13.15 -21.64
CA ALA A 90 11.22 -13.92 -21.45
C ALA A 90 11.25 -15.22 -22.28
N ILE A 91 10.10 -15.90 -22.40
CA ILE A 91 9.95 -17.10 -23.23
C ILE A 91 10.08 -16.75 -24.72
N GLU A 92 9.41 -15.69 -25.18
CA GLU A 92 9.48 -15.24 -26.58
C GLU A 92 10.91 -14.84 -26.98
N LYS A 93 11.65 -14.15 -26.11
CA LYS A 93 13.06 -13.81 -26.33
C LYS A 93 13.98 -15.02 -26.42
N LYS A 94 13.65 -16.13 -25.76
CA LYS A 94 14.43 -17.38 -25.81
C LYS A 94 14.20 -18.12 -27.13
N ASN A 95 12.97 -18.10 -27.65
CA ASN A 95 12.62 -18.80 -28.89
C ASN A 95 13.15 -18.12 -30.16
N ASN A 96 13.34 -16.80 -30.14
CA ASN A 96 13.87 -16.03 -31.28
C ASN A 96 15.42 -15.95 -31.33
N LYS A 97 16.13 -16.69 -30.47
CA LYS A 97 17.61 -16.73 -30.40
C LYS A 97 18.20 -18.08 -30.84
N GLY A 98 17.39 -18.99 -31.38
CA GLY A 98 17.82 -20.21 -32.08
C GLY A 98 17.57 -20.08 -33.57
#